data_AF-A0A7R9LZV8-F1
#
_entry.id   AF-A0A7R9LZV8-F1
#
_cell.length_a   1.000
_cell.length_b   1.000
_cell.length_c   1.000
_cell.angle_alpha   90.00
_cell.angle_beta   90.00
_cell.angle_gamma   90.00
#
_symmetry.space_group_name_H-M   'P 1'
#
loop_
_entity.id
_entity.type
_entity.pdbx_description
1 polymer ?
#
loop_
_entity_poly.entity_id
_entity_poly.type
_entity_poly.pdbx_seq_one_letter_code
_entity_poly.pdbx_strand_id
1 'polypeptide(L)'
;MDLMRRKILENDEDEEESPHQNDYQNMNYVGMFEYKQQNESLILRILINDLEPSVALKFQPHIPAYILFMCIRYTDYNNDDVMVRSFMNNTILTIKRTIKRNTNVETFILWLSNTC
;
A
#
# COMPACT_ATOMS: atom_id res chain seq x y z
N MET A 1 -6.30 -21.61 55.09
CA MET A 1 -7.28 -20.76 54.39
C MET A 1 -6.72 -19.34 54.30
N ASP A 2 -5.59 -19.12 53.61
CA ASP A 2 -5.08 -17.78 53.28
C ASP A 2 -3.93 -17.84 52.25
N LEU A 3 -4.15 -18.60 51.16
CA LEU A 3 -3.32 -18.54 49.95
C LEU A 3 -4.12 -18.20 48.68
N MET A 4 -5.45 -18.02 48.80
CA MET A 4 -6.36 -17.73 47.68
C MET A 4 -6.78 -16.25 47.60
N ARG A 5 -6.26 -15.39 48.49
CA ARG A 5 -6.64 -13.96 48.57
C ARG A 5 -5.51 -13.01 48.18
N ARG A 6 -4.56 -13.47 47.35
CA ARG A 6 -3.47 -12.64 46.83
C ARG A 6 -3.44 -12.55 45.30
N LYS A 7 -4.47 -13.04 44.62
CA LYS A 7 -4.61 -13.02 43.16
C LYS A 7 -5.71 -12.08 42.64
N ILE A 8 -6.35 -11.28 43.51
CA ILE A 8 -7.59 -10.55 43.17
C ILE A 8 -7.41 -9.01 43.19
N LEU A 9 -6.20 -8.48 43.37
CA LEU A 9 -6.00 -7.03 43.23
C LEU A 9 -4.75 -6.72 42.42
N GLU A 10 -5.02 -6.16 41.24
CA GLU A 10 -4.18 -5.22 40.49
C GLU A 10 -3.01 -5.83 39.70
N ASN A 11 -3.34 -6.30 38.50
CA ASN A 11 -2.89 -5.64 37.27
C ASN A 11 -3.84 -6.04 36.14
N ASP A 12 -4.96 -5.33 36.07
CA ASP A 12 -5.72 -5.16 34.82
C ASP A 12 -4.97 -4.10 34.01
N GLU A 13 -3.85 -4.50 33.39
CA GLU A 13 -3.36 -3.83 32.18
C GLU A 13 -3.68 -4.79 31.05
N ASP A 14 -4.71 -4.46 30.27
CA ASP A 14 -4.97 -5.07 28.98
C ASP A 14 -3.74 -4.83 28.08
N GLU A 15 -2.77 -5.75 28.14
CA GLU A 15 -1.71 -5.85 27.13
C GLU A 15 -2.41 -6.21 25.81
N GLU A 16 -2.71 -5.19 25.00
CA GLU A 16 -2.83 -5.34 23.55
C GLU A 16 -1.51 -5.95 23.07
N GLU A 17 -1.45 -7.28 22.99
CA GLU A 17 -0.32 -8.02 22.43
C GLU A 17 -0.09 -7.52 21.00
N SER A 18 0.97 -6.71 20.85
CA SER A 18 1.51 -6.33 19.55
C SER A 18 1.82 -7.58 18.75
N PRO A 19 1.59 -7.62 17.42
CA PRO A 19 1.80 -8.83 16.63
C PRO A 19 3.20 -9.39 16.86
N HIS A 20 3.26 -10.64 17.32
CA HIS A 20 4.51 -11.32 17.66
C HIS A 20 5.54 -11.19 16.54
N GLN A 21 6.72 -10.71 16.91
CA GLN A 21 7.85 -10.40 16.02
C GLN A 21 8.41 -11.61 15.24
N ASN A 22 7.85 -12.82 15.45
CA ASN A 22 8.33 -14.09 14.87
C ASN A 22 7.59 -14.53 13.59
N ASP A 23 6.46 -13.92 13.22
CA ASP A 23 5.72 -14.36 12.01
C ASP A 23 6.37 -13.87 10.71
N TYR A 24 7.18 -12.81 10.74
CA TYR A 24 7.85 -12.26 9.56
C TYR A 24 8.96 -13.16 9.00
N GLN A 25 9.53 -14.07 9.80
CA GLN A 25 10.64 -14.92 9.37
C GLN A 25 10.19 -16.13 8.54
N ASN A 26 8.91 -16.51 8.59
CA ASN A 26 8.36 -17.63 7.82
C ASN A 26 7.39 -17.20 6.71
N MET A 27 7.17 -15.90 6.52
CA MET A 27 6.35 -15.40 5.42
C MET A 27 7.17 -15.34 4.14
N ASN A 28 6.89 -16.29 3.24
CA ASN A 28 7.37 -16.23 1.86
C ASN A 28 6.63 -15.10 1.13
N TYR A 29 7.14 -13.87 1.25
CA TYR A 29 6.63 -12.73 0.51
C TYR A 29 6.89 -12.93 -0.98
N VAL A 30 5.83 -13.24 -1.72
CA VAL A 30 5.85 -13.47 -3.17
C VAL A 30 5.95 -12.17 -4.01
N GLY A 31 5.92 -11.01 -3.34
CA GLY A 31 6.01 -9.70 -3.97
C GLY A 31 4.75 -9.34 -4.76
N MET A 32 3.57 -9.63 -4.19
CA MET A 32 2.27 -9.29 -4.74
C MET A 32 1.48 -8.49 -3.71
N PHE A 33 0.73 -7.49 -4.17
CA PHE A 33 -0.11 -6.68 -3.31
C PHE A 33 -1.57 -7.04 -3.57
N GLU A 34 -2.13 -7.84 -2.68
CA GLU A 34 -3.54 -8.23 -2.74
C GLU A 34 -4.45 -7.02 -2.48
N TYR A 35 -5.47 -6.86 -3.32
CA TYR A 35 -6.51 -5.86 -3.10
C TYR A 35 -7.85 -6.34 -3.64
N LYS A 36 -8.93 -5.74 -3.12
CA LYS A 36 -10.29 -5.92 -3.64
C LYS A 36 -10.56 -4.86 -4.70
N GLN A 37 -11.26 -5.21 -5.78
CA GLN A 37 -11.57 -4.29 -6.88
C GLN A 37 -12.25 -2.99 -6.41
N GLN A 38 -13.11 -3.06 -5.40
CA GLN A 38 -13.76 -1.87 -4.79
C GLN A 38 -12.76 -0.85 -4.19
N ASN A 39 -11.56 -1.28 -3.83
CA ASN A 39 -10.51 -0.44 -3.26
C ASN A 39 -9.57 0.14 -4.34
N GLU A 40 -9.72 -0.23 -5.61
CA GLU A 40 -8.87 0.24 -6.71
C GLU A 40 -8.77 1.77 -6.74
N SER A 41 -9.92 2.46 -6.68
CA SER A 41 -9.95 3.92 -6.66
C SER A 41 -9.23 4.53 -5.46
N LEU A 42 -9.26 3.86 -4.30
CA LEU A 42 -8.55 4.31 -3.09
C LEU A 42 -7.04 4.17 -3.25
N ILE A 43 -6.59 3.04 -3.78
CA ILE A 43 -5.17 2.76 -4.06
C ILE A 43 -4.61 3.83 -4.99
N LEU A 44 -5.30 4.08 -6.12
CA LEU A 44 -4.85 5.09 -7.08
C LEU A 44 -4.92 6.51 -6.50
N ARG A 45 -5.90 6.81 -5.64
CA ARG A 45 -5.96 8.10 -4.97
C ARG A 45 -4.73 8.31 -4.08
N ILE A 46 -4.43 7.36 -3.20
CA ILE A 46 -3.32 7.45 -2.25
C ILE A 46 -1.98 7.46 -2.98
N LEU A 47 -1.78 6.54 -3.92
CA LEU A 47 -0.49 6.40 -4.61
C LEU A 47 -0.24 7.49 -5.65
N ILE A 48 -1.29 8.05 -6.28
CA ILE A 48 -1.15 8.93 -7.45
C ILE A 48 -1.66 10.34 -7.21
N ASN A 49 -2.87 10.52 -6.68
CA ASN A 49 -3.47 11.85 -6.53
C ASN A 49 -2.94 12.58 -5.30
N ASP A 50 -2.84 11.88 -4.18
CA ASP A 50 -2.54 12.45 -2.87
C ASP A 50 -1.04 12.36 -2.54
N LEU A 51 -0.25 11.70 -3.38
CA LEU A 51 1.19 11.56 -3.20
C LEU A 51 1.91 12.87 -3.55
N GLU A 52 2.35 13.58 -2.53
CA GLU A 52 3.15 14.79 -2.68
C GLU A 52 4.60 14.44 -3.10
N PRO A 53 5.20 15.16 -4.07
CA PRO A 53 6.59 14.92 -4.48
C PRO A 53 7.60 14.96 -3.33
N SER A 54 7.43 15.89 -2.38
CA SER A 54 8.30 16.02 -1.20
C SER A 54 8.27 14.78 -0.30
N VAL A 55 7.15 14.07 -0.26
CA VAL A 55 6.96 12.81 0.47
C VAL A 55 7.55 11.65 -0.34
N ALA A 56 7.30 11.62 -1.66
CA ALA A 56 7.82 10.60 -2.55
C ALA A 56 9.36 10.51 -2.52
N LEU A 57 10.05 11.65 -2.38
CA LEU A 57 11.51 11.74 -2.29
C LEU A 57 12.11 11.08 -1.03
N LYS A 58 11.29 10.80 0.00
CA LYS A 58 11.75 10.12 1.23
C LYS A 58 11.87 8.61 1.05
N PHE A 59 11.25 8.07 0.01
CA PHE A 59 11.28 6.64 -0.29
C PHE A 59 12.38 6.31 -1.31
N GLN A 60 12.64 5.02 -1.47
CA GLN A 60 13.48 4.54 -2.56
C GLN A 60 12.89 4.99 -3.92
N PRO A 61 13.73 5.27 -4.93
CA PRO A 61 13.25 5.57 -6.26
C PRO A 61 12.29 4.48 -6.79
N HIS A 62 11.27 4.90 -7.54
CA HIS A 62 10.28 4.03 -8.21
C HIS A 62 9.31 3.27 -7.29
N ILE A 63 9.23 3.60 -6.00
CA ILE A 63 8.30 2.91 -5.07
C ILE A 63 6.84 2.94 -5.54
N PRO A 64 6.26 4.07 -5.99
CA PRO A 64 4.91 4.08 -6.57
C PRO A 64 4.75 3.11 -7.74
N ALA A 65 5.71 3.09 -8.67
CA ALA A 65 5.71 2.15 -9.80
C ALA A 65 5.78 0.69 -9.34
N TYR A 66 6.61 0.38 -8.35
CA TYR A 66 6.71 -0.96 -7.79
C TYR A 66 5.40 -1.42 -7.15
N ILE A 67 4.74 -0.57 -6.37
CA ILE A 67 3.46 -0.92 -5.74
C ILE A 67 2.39 -1.16 -6.82
N LEU A 68 2.31 -0.29 -7.84
CA LEU A 68 1.39 -0.49 -8.97
C LEU A 68 1.67 -1.84 -9.68
N PHE A 69 2.94 -2.17 -9.90
CA PHE A 69 3.32 -3.45 -10.50
C PHE A 69 2.98 -4.65 -9.61
N MET A 70 3.15 -4.56 -8.29
CA MET A 70 2.76 -5.61 -7.35
C MET A 70 1.24 -5.86 -7.36
N CYS A 71 0.43 -4.80 -7.53
CA CYS A 71 -1.03 -4.93 -7.73
C CYS A 71 -1.35 -5.62 -9.07
N ILE A 72 -0.65 -5.27 -10.15
CA ILE A 72 -0.84 -5.90 -11.47
C ILE A 72 -0.43 -7.39 -11.44
N ARG A 73 0.69 -7.72 -10.78
CA ARG A 73 1.10 -9.12 -10.61
C ARG A 73 0.07 -9.95 -9.86
N TYR A 74 -0.59 -9.35 -8.86
CA TYR A 74 -1.66 -10.01 -8.12
C TYR A 74 -2.88 -10.31 -9.03
N THR A 75 -3.29 -9.34 -9.85
CA THR A 75 -4.44 -9.54 -10.75
C THR A 75 -4.13 -10.54 -11.87
N ASP A 76 -2.90 -10.54 -12.38
CA ASP A 76 -2.37 -11.54 -13.31
C ASP A 76 -2.31 -12.94 -12.68
N TYR A 77 -1.84 -13.06 -11.44
CA TYR A 77 -1.79 -14.33 -10.70
C TYR A 77 -3.18 -14.95 -10.51
N ASN A 78 -4.19 -14.13 -10.29
CA ASN A 78 -5.59 -14.57 -10.20
C ASN A 78 -6.24 -14.81 -11.57
N ASN A 79 -5.54 -14.51 -12.66
CA ASN A 79 -6.04 -14.58 -14.03
C ASN A 79 -7.33 -13.75 -14.22
N ASP A 80 -7.44 -12.61 -13.53
CA ASP A 80 -8.57 -11.67 -13.62
C ASP A 80 -8.28 -10.56 -14.64
N ASP A 81 -8.52 -10.94 -15.87
CA ASP A 81 -8.48 -10.12 -17.08
C ASP A 81 -9.21 -8.78 -16.96
N VAL A 82 -10.36 -8.74 -16.29
CA VAL A 82 -11.18 -7.53 -16.16
C VAL A 82 -10.50 -6.57 -15.18
N MET A 83 -10.00 -7.09 -14.07
CA MET A 83 -9.34 -6.33 -13.02
C MET A 83 -7.97 -5.80 -13.47
N VAL A 84 -7.18 -6.59 -14.22
CA VAL A 84 -5.94 -6.11 -14.85
C VAL A 84 -6.24 -4.91 -15.76
N ARG A 85 -7.21 -5.06 -16.67
CA ARG A 85 -7.57 -4.01 -17.62
C ARG A 85 -8.13 -2.76 -16.93
N SER A 86 -8.97 -2.90 -15.90
CA SER A 86 -9.49 -1.73 -15.18
C SER A 86 -8.35 -0.99 -14.47
N PHE A 87 -7.50 -1.72 -13.75
CA PHE A 87 -6.42 -1.15 -12.95
C PHE A 87 -5.40 -0.39 -13.81
N MET A 88 -4.95 -0.99 -14.91
CA MET A 88 -4.00 -0.34 -15.82
C MET A 88 -4.60 0.91 -16.48
N ASN A 89 -5.84 0.83 -16.96
CA ASN A 89 -6.51 1.98 -17.58
C ASN A 89 -6.72 3.11 -16.56
N ASN A 90 -7.18 2.80 -15.36
CA ASN A 90 -7.40 3.79 -14.32
C ASN A 90 -6.08 4.40 -13.82
N THR A 91 -5.00 3.64 -13.77
CA THR A 91 -3.64 4.16 -13.49
C THR A 91 -3.25 5.20 -14.54
N ILE A 92 -3.31 4.86 -15.83
CA ILE A 92 -2.97 5.78 -16.93
C ILE A 92 -3.83 7.05 -16.88
N LEU A 93 -5.14 6.90 -16.69
CA LEU A 93 -6.06 8.04 -16.63
C LEU A 93 -5.79 8.93 -15.41
N THR A 94 -5.46 8.34 -14.27
CA THR A 94 -5.19 9.08 -13.03
C THR A 94 -3.88 9.87 -13.18
N ILE A 95 -2.80 9.25 -13.68
CA ILE A 95 -1.53 9.96 -13.96
C ILE A 95 -1.76 11.10 -14.95
N LYS A 96 -2.46 10.86 -16.07
CA LYS A 96 -2.80 11.91 -17.05
C LYS A 96 -3.54 13.09 -16.41
N ARG A 97 -4.49 12.82 -15.51
CA ARG A 97 -5.24 13.86 -14.79
C ARG A 97 -4.36 14.61 -13.81
N THR A 98 -3.51 13.92 -13.06
CA THR A 98 -2.58 14.52 -12.09
C THR A 98 -1.60 15.46 -12.79
N ILE A 99 -0.98 15.01 -13.88
CA ILE A 99 -0.07 15.79 -14.72
C ILE A 99 -0.79 17.01 -15.33
N LYS A 100 -2.02 16.84 -15.84
CA LYS A 100 -2.77 17.95 -16.47
C LYS A 100 -3.21 19.03 -15.47
N ARG A 101 -3.49 18.65 -14.22
CA ARG A 101 -4.00 19.57 -13.18
C ARG A 101 -2.88 20.29 -12.43
N ASN A 102 -1.68 19.70 -12.40
CA ASN A 102 -0.56 20.22 -11.62
C ASN A 102 0.43 20.96 -12.52
N THR A 103 0.81 22.18 -12.13
CA THR A 103 1.81 22.99 -12.84
C THR A 103 3.22 22.86 -12.24
N ASN A 104 3.37 22.15 -11.11
CA ASN A 104 4.65 21.93 -10.45
C ASN A 104 5.52 20.94 -11.25
N VAL A 105 6.73 21.38 -11.63
CA VAL A 105 7.77 20.61 -12.31
C VAL A 105 8.12 19.33 -11.55
N GLU A 106 8.13 19.35 -10.22
CA GLU A 106 8.43 18.17 -9.40
C GLU A 106 7.41 17.05 -9.61
N THR A 107 6.12 17.39 -9.75
CA THR A 107 5.07 16.42 -10.07
C THR A 107 5.30 15.80 -11.45
N PHE A 108 5.75 16.59 -12.44
CA PHE A 108 6.11 16.05 -13.76
C PHE A 108 7.30 15.10 -13.67
N ILE A 109 8.36 15.48 -12.96
CA ILE A 109 9.55 14.64 -12.77
C ILE A 109 9.19 13.34 -12.06
N LEU A 110 8.39 13.41 -11.00
CA LEU A 110 7.92 12.25 -10.25
C LEU A 110 7.21 11.26 -11.17
N TRP A 111 6.20 11.70 -11.91
CA TRP A 111 5.42 10.80 -12.76
C TRP A 111 6.16 10.37 -14.03
N LEU A 112 7.07 11.19 -14.56
CA LEU A 112 7.94 10.80 -15.65
C LEU A 112 8.87 9.65 -15.19
N SER A 113 9.55 9.82 -14.06
CA SER A 113 10.44 8.81 -13.51
C SER A 113 9.72 7.52 -13.13
N ASN A 114 8.46 7.58 -12.69
CA ASN A 114 7.68 6.38 -12.31
C ASN A 114 6.93 5.72 -13.49
N THR A 115 6.92 6.33 -14.67
CA THR A 115 6.26 5.77 -15.87
C THR A 115 7.27 5.17 -16.87
N CYS A 116 8.53 5.60 -16.82
CA CYS A 116 9.64 5.08 -17.63
C CYS A 116 10.28 3.85 -16.99
#